data_AF-A0A968RKM7-F1
#
_entry.id   AF-A0A968RKM7-F1
#
_cell.length_a   1.000
_cell.length_b   1.000
_cell.length_c   1.000
_cell.angle_alpha   90.00
_cell.angle_beta   90.00
_cell.angle_gamma   90.00
#
_symmetry.space_group_name_H-M   'P 1'
#
loop_
_entity.id
_entity.type
_entity.pdbx_description
1 polymer ?
#
loop_
_entity_poly.entity_id
_entity_poly.type
_entity_poly.pdbx_seq_one_letter_code
_entity_poly.pdbx_strand_id
1 'polypeptide(L)'
;MEQSKLWQEQLGVGKPFDPDERMADYLLTYLYRQTKQLDIAEKAKAAVINYTLQFPTKDSYLTALGLKSMDKATQDKTLIHLFADLNTLPAQLRWAVEHYSNKQATTPTDDVMLRLVQAALSLE
;
A
#
# COMPACT_ATOMS: atom_id res chain seq x y z
N MET A 1 15.84 -2.32 -11.95
CA MET A 1 14.88 -2.11 -10.85
C MET A 1 14.46 -3.43 -10.21
N GLU A 2 14.13 -4.47 -10.98
CA GLU A 2 13.99 -5.86 -10.48
C GLU A 2 15.16 -6.33 -9.59
N GLN A 3 16.38 -5.89 -9.90
CA GLN A 3 17.59 -6.15 -9.11
C GLN A 3 17.49 -5.69 -7.65
N SER A 4 16.70 -4.67 -7.32
CA SER A 4 16.52 -4.22 -5.93
C SER A 4 15.67 -5.19 -5.09
N LYS A 5 14.96 -6.13 -5.74
CA LYS A 5 14.22 -7.20 -5.08
C LYS A 5 15.08 -8.45 -4.84
N LEU A 6 16.29 -8.50 -5.37
CA LEU A 6 17.19 -9.61 -5.16
C LEU A 6 17.73 -9.57 -3.74
N TRP A 7 17.44 -10.62 -2.98
CA TRP A 7 18.08 -10.86 -1.70
C TRP A 7 19.55 -11.23 -1.94
N GLN A 8 20.48 -10.47 -1.36
CA GLN A 8 21.89 -10.84 -1.39
C GLN A 8 22.09 -12.08 -0.50
N GLU A 9 22.30 -13.24 -1.14
CA GLU A 9 22.49 -14.54 -0.48
C GLU A 9 23.69 -14.60 0.49
N GLN A 10 24.55 -13.58 0.48
CA GLN A 10 25.76 -13.51 1.31
C GLN A 10 25.51 -13.14 2.79
N LEU A 11 24.28 -12.79 3.18
CA LEU A 11 23.94 -12.50 4.58
C LEU A 11 23.56 -13.74 5.40
N GLY A 12 23.69 -14.95 4.85
CA GLY A 12 23.53 -16.22 5.59
C GLY A 12 22.10 -16.54 6.04
N VAL A 13 21.14 -15.67 5.75
CA VAL A 13 19.71 -15.88 5.96
C VAL A 13 19.06 -15.77 4.58
N GLY A 14 18.59 -16.89 4.02
CA GLY A 14 17.91 -16.89 2.73
C GLY A 14 16.69 -15.94 2.71
N LYS A 15 16.09 -15.74 1.53
CA LYS A 15 14.88 -14.90 1.39
C LYS A 15 13.85 -15.30 2.47
N PRO A 16 13.29 -14.34 3.24
CA PRO A 16 12.20 -14.61 4.16
C PRO A 16 11.07 -15.33 3.42
N PHE A 17 10.32 -16.18 4.12
CA PHE A 17 9.31 -17.03 3.48
C PHE A 17 8.21 -16.23 2.74
N ASP A 18 8.04 -14.92 3.03
CA ASP A 18 7.12 -14.02 2.33
C ASP A 18 7.40 -12.52 2.64
N PRO A 19 8.36 -11.87 1.97
CA PRO A 19 8.68 -10.47 2.25
C PRO A 19 7.58 -9.53 1.75
N ASP A 20 7.33 -8.46 2.51
CA ASP A 20 6.42 -7.39 2.07
C ASP A 20 7.09 -6.55 0.98
N GLU A 21 6.74 -6.83 -0.27
CA GLU A 21 7.26 -6.11 -1.45
C GLU A 21 6.34 -4.96 -1.89
N ARG A 22 5.27 -4.64 -1.14
CA ARG A 22 4.24 -3.66 -1.57
C ARG A 22 4.81 -2.30 -1.93
N MET A 23 5.78 -1.79 -1.18
CA MET A 23 6.43 -0.51 -1.50
C MET A 23 7.16 -0.56 -2.84
N ALA A 24 7.91 -1.65 -3.08
CA ALA A 24 8.64 -1.83 -4.33
C ALA A 24 7.68 -1.99 -5.51
N ASP A 25 6.61 -2.77 -5.35
CA ASP A 25 5.58 -2.98 -6.36
C ASP A 25 4.78 -1.71 -6.67
N TYR A 26 4.52 -0.87 -5.67
CA TYR A 26 3.88 0.43 -5.86
C TYR A 26 4.76 1.37 -6.70
N LEU A 27 6.06 1.45 -6.38
CA LEU A 27 7.01 2.26 -7.16
C LEU A 27 7.18 1.74 -8.59
N LEU A 28 7.22 0.41 -8.78
CA LEU A 28 7.24 -0.21 -10.10
C LEU A 28 5.99 0.15 -10.90
N THR A 29 4.81 0.09 -10.27
CA THR A 29 3.54 0.50 -10.90
C THR A 29 3.64 1.93 -11.47
N TYR A 30 4.13 2.87 -10.66
CA TYR A 30 4.29 4.26 -11.07
C TYR A 30 5.25 4.40 -12.25
N LEU A 31 6.44 3.80 -12.18
CA LEU A 31 7.46 3.93 -13.22
C LEU A 31 7.08 3.24 -14.52
N TYR A 32 6.44 2.08 -14.46
CA TYR A 32 5.95 1.40 -15.66
C TYR A 32 4.81 2.16 -16.34
N ARG A 33 3.95 2.87 -15.58
CA ARG A 33 2.99 3.82 -16.16
C ARG A 33 3.67 4.98 -16.87
N GLN A 34 4.68 5.60 -16.24
CA GLN A 34 5.45 6.70 -16.85
C GLN A 34 6.19 6.27 -18.13
N THR A 35 6.64 5.01 -18.19
CA THR A 35 7.32 4.44 -19.37
C THR A 35 6.38 3.74 -20.35
N LYS A 36 5.05 3.90 -20.20
CA LYS A 36 3.99 3.34 -21.06
C LYS A 36 3.97 1.80 -21.15
N GLN A 37 4.54 1.12 -20.18
CA GLN A 37 4.50 -0.35 -20.03
C GLN A 37 3.32 -0.76 -19.15
N LEU A 38 2.10 -0.55 -19.66
CA LEU A 38 0.88 -0.63 -18.86
C LEU A 38 0.56 -2.05 -18.37
N ASP A 39 0.90 -3.07 -19.14
CA ASP A 39 0.69 -4.47 -18.77
C ASP A 39 1.54 -4.88 -17.55
N ILE A 40 2.80 -4.43 -17.50
CA ILE A 40 3.70 -4.68 -16.37
C ILE A 40 3.27 -3.84 -15.17
N ALA A 41 2.82 -2.60 -15.39
CA ALA A 41 2.30 -1.75 -14.33
C ALA A 41 1.08 -2.38 -13.64
N GLU A 42 0.13 -2.93 -14.39
CA GLU A 42 -1.05 -3.58 -13.81
C GLU A 42 -0.70 -4.87 -13.05
N LYS A 43 0.33 -5.61 -13.47
CA LYS A 43 0.84 -6.75 -12.70
C LYS A 43 1.42 -6.33 -11.35
N ALA A 44 2.26 -5.29 -11.34
CA ALA A 44 2.83 -4.76 -10.12
C ALA A 44 1.74 -4.21 -9.18
N LYS A 45 0.77 -3.48 -9.73
CA LYS A 45 -0.40 -2.98 -8.99
C LYS A 45 -1.21 -4.11 -8.37
N ALA A 46 -1.48 -5.18 -9.13
CA ALA A 46 -2.19 -6.35 -8.64
C ALA A 46 -1.45 -7.04 -7.48
N ALA A 47 -0.12 -7.08 -7.50
CA ALA A 47 0.68 -7.60 -6.39
C ALA A 47 0.46 -6.79 -5.10
N VAL A 48 0.47 -5.45 -5.19
CA VAL A 48 0.18 -4.56 -4.04
C VAL A 48 -1.21 -4.83 -3.46
N ILE A 49 -2.21 -4.93 -4.34
CA ILE A 49 -3.61 -5.18 -3.95
C ILE A 49 -3.73 -6.55 -3.27
N ASN A 50 -3.21 -7.61 -3.88
CA ASN A 50 -3.31 -8.97 -3.38
C ASN A 50 -2.67 -9.12 -2.00
N TYR A 51 -1.47 -8.57 -1.80
CA TYR A 51 -0.80 -8.61 -0.50
C TYR A 51 -1.60 -7.85 0.56
N THR A 52 -2.18 -6.70 0.19
CA THR A 52 -3.00 -5.90 1.10
C THR A 52 -4.29 -6.62 1.49
N LEU A 53 -4.93 -7.35 0.56
CA LEU A 53 -6.10 -8.18 0.87
C LEU A 53 -5.74 -9.37 1.78
N GLN A 54 -4.56 -9.95 1.60
CA GLN A 54 -4.08 -11.09 2.40
C GLN A 54 -3.65 -10.67 3.81
N PHE A 55 -3.03 -9.51 3.95
CA PHE A 55 -2.42 -9.03 5.20
C PHE A 55 -2.82 -7.56 5.51
N PRO A 56 -4.13 -7.30 5.73
CA PRO A 56 -4.65 -5.95 5.69
C PRO A 56 -4.24 -5.07 6.88
N THR A 57 -3.73 -5.66 7.98
CA THR A 57 -3.27 -4.93 9.16
C THR A 57 -1.75 -5.03 9.42
N LYS A 58 -0.98 -5.68 8.54
CA LYS A 58 0.44 -6.01 8.78
C LYS A 58 1.36 -4.78 8.81
N ASP A 59 1.05 -3.76 8.00
CA ASP A 59 1.71 -2.46 8.05
C ASP A 59 0.71 -1.37 7.63
N SER A 60 0.52 -0.37 8.48
CA SER A 60 -0.53 0.64 8.31
C SER A 60 -0.30 1.56 7.11
N TYR A 61 0.95 1.90 6.79
CA TYR A 61 1.29 2.77 5.67
C TYR A 61 1.18 2.03 4.34
N LEU A 62 1.71 0.81 4.29
CA LEU A 62 1.65 0.00 3.07
C LEU A 62 0.22 -0.48 2.79
N THR A 63 -0.60 -0.68 3.81
CA THR A 63 -2.03 -0.92 3.63
C THR A 63 -2.73 0.29 3.02
N ALA A 64 -2.38 1.52 3.44
CA ALA A 64 -2.93 2.73 2.83
C ALA A 64 -2.59 2.83 1.32
N LEU A 65 -1.36 2.48 0.92
CA LEU A 65 -0.96 2.40 -0.48
C LEU A 65 -1.74 1.33 -1.25
N GLY A 66 -1.98 0.17 -0.62
CA GLY A 66 -2.78 -0.89 -1.20
C GLY A 66 -4.23 -0.48 -1.41
N LEU A 67 -4.84 0.19 -0.42
CA LEU A 67 -6.17 0.77 -0.55
C LEU A 67 -6.23 1.75 -1.72
N LYS A 68 -5.28 2.70 -1.85
CA LYS A 68 -5.22 3.61 -3.01
C LYS A 68 -5.22 2.88 -4.35
N SER A 69 -4.51 1.75 -4.40
CA SER A 69 -4.32 1.00 -5.64
C SER A 69 -5.58 0.26 -6.09
N MET A 70 -6.55 0.05 -5.21
CA MET A 70 -7.79 -0.66 -5.51
C MET A 70 -8.81 0.23 -6.27
N ASP A 71 -9.67 -0.41 -7.07
CA ASP A 71 -10.89 0.23 -7.53
C ASP A 71 -11.87 0.47 -6.37
N LYS A 72 -12.86 1.35 -6.58
CA LYS A 72 -13.80 1.75 -5.53
C LYS A 72 -14.61 0.58 -4.95
N ALA A 73 -15.00 -0.38 -5.77
CA ALA A 73 -15.80 -1.53 -5.31
C ALA A 73 -14.97 -2.48 -4.43
N THR A 74 -13.71 -2.70 -4.79
CA THR A 74 -12.75 -3.50 -4.03
C THR A 74 -12.37 -2.79 -2.73
N GLN A 75 -12.14 -1.47 -2.78
CA GLN A 75 -11.93 -0.66 -1.58
C GLN A 75 -13.10 -0.80 -0.61
N ASP A 76 -14.34 -0.55 -1.05
CA ASP A 76 -15.50 -0.55 -0.16
C ASP A 76 -15.69 -1.90 0.53
N LYS A 77 -15.51 -3.02 -0.21
CA LYS A 77 -15.54 -4.38 0.37
C LYS A 77 -14.44 -4.58 1.42
N THR A 78 -13.22 -4.13 1.12
CA THR A 78 -12.06 -4.29 1.99
C THR A 78 -12.20 -3.46 3.27
N LEU A 79 -12.69 -2.22 3.14
CA LEU A 79 -12.96 -1.32 4.26
C LEU A 79 -14.04 -1.88 5.20
N ILE A 80 -15.09 -2.50 4.66
CA ILE A 80 -16.12 -3.16 5.47
C ILE A 80 -15.53 -4.31 6.32
N HIS A 81 -14.64 -5.11 5.74
CA HIS A 81 -14.03 -6.25 6.43
C HIS A 81 -12.97 -5.86 7.46
N LEU A 82 -12.22 -4.81 7.19
CA LEU A 82 -11.15 -4.34 8.06
C LEU A 82 -11.66 -3.57 9.29
N PHE A 83 -12.84 -2.93 9.23
CA PHE A 83 -13.17 -1.83 10.14
C PHE A 83 -14.55 -1.93 10.80
N ALA A 84 -14.73 -2.95 11.64
CA ALA A 84 -15.84 -2.99 12.60
C ALA A 84 -15.68 -1.94 13.71
N ASP A 85 -14.45 -1.58 14.10
CA ASP A 85 -14.16 -0.49 15.05
C ASP A 85 -12.91 0.31 14.65
N LEU A 86 -13.13 1.51 14.10
CA LEU A 86 -12.06 2.43 13.68
C LEU A 86 -11.13 2.86 14.82
N ASN A 87 -11.59 2.79 16.08
CA ASN A 87 -10.80 3.22 17.23
C ASN A 87 -9.70 2.22 17.62
N THR A 88 -9.80 0.99 17.12
CA THR A 88 -8.80 -0.06 17.37
C THR A 88 -7.60 0.03 16.42
N LEU A 89 -7.65 0.92 15.45
CA LEU A 89 -6.64 1.03 14.40
C LEU A 89 -5.50 1.96 14.79
N PRO A 90 -4.28 1.68 14.31
CA PRO A 90 -3.22 2.67 14.28
C PRO A 90 -3.70 3.93 13.56
N ALA A 91 -3.26 5.10 14.04
CA ALA A 91 -3.75 6.40 13.58
C ALA A 91 -3.63 6.59 12.06
N GLN A 92 -2.60 5.99 11.45
CA GLN A 92 -2.31 6.10 10.03
C GLN A 92 -3.27 5.26 9.18
N LEU A 93 -3.59 4.06 9.65
CA LEU A 93 -4.59 3.22 9.00
C LEU A 93 -5.97 3.84 9.16
N ARG A 94 -6.31 4.35 10.35
CA ARG A 94 -7.56 5.08 10.59
C ARG A 94 -7.73 6.27 9.64
N TRP A 95 -6.70 7.10 9.48
CA TRP A 95 -6.73 8.21 8.52
C TRP A 95 -7.00 7.74 7.09
N ALA A 96 -6.28 6.72 6.63
CA ALA A 96 -6.44 6.19 5.27
C ALA A 96 -7.88 5.71 5.05
N VAL A 97 -8.46 5.05 6.05
CA VAL A 97 -9.84 4.58 6.01
C VAL A 97 -10.83 5.72 5.96
N GLU A 98 -10.68 6.72 6.82
CA GLU A 98 -11.54 7.92 6.81
C GLU A 98 -11.49 8.60 5.43
N HIS A 99 -10.28 8.76 4.88
CA HIS A 99 -10.03 9.37 3.58
C HIS A 99 -10.72 8.61 2.44
N TYR A 100 -10.57 7.28 2.35
CA TYR A 100 -11.16 6.47 1.28
C TYR A 100 -12.64 6.13 1.48
N SER A 101 -13.15 6.25 2.71
CA SER A 101 -14.58 6.05 3.04
C SER A 101 -15.44 7.31 2.90
N ASN A 102 -14.90 8.42 2.35
CA ASN A 102 -15.59 9.72 2.25
C ASN A 102 -16.06 10.27 3.61
N LYS A 103 -15.44 9.86 4.72
CA LYS A 103 -15.63 10.50 6.03
C LYS A 103 -14.62 11.64 6.16
N GLN A 104 -14.94 12.70 6.91
CA GLN A 104 -13.97 13.78 7.14
C GLN A 104 -12.72 13.19 7.82
N ALA A 105 -11.62 13.08 7.07
CA ALA A 105 -10.39 12.48 7.58
C ALA A 105 -9.70 13.44 8.54
N THR A 106 -9.57 13.02 9.80
CA THR A 106 -8.80 13.77 10.79
C THR A 106 -7.32 13.55 10.49
N THR A 107 -6.62 14.59 10.02
CA THR A 107 -5.22 14.45 9.60
C THR A 107 -4.33 14.36 10.84
N PRO A 108 -3.59 13.27 11.09
CA PRO A 108 -2.51 13.27 12.07
C PRO A 108 -1.44 14.27 11.64
N THR A 109 -1.29 15.37 12.36
CA THR A 109 -0.54 16.56 11.92
C THR A 109 0.99 16.40 11.96
N ASP A 110 1.53 15.37 12.62
CA ASP A 110 2.98 15.32 12.93
C ASP A 110 3.72 14.08 12.39
N ASP A 111 3.07 13.25 11.57
CA ASP A 111 3.66 12.01 11.07
C ASP A 111 4.33 12.19 9.70
N VAL A 112 5.68 12.19 9.68
CA VAL A 112 6.49 12.32 8.46
C VAL A 112 6.19 11.22 7.45
N MET A 113 5.96 9.98 7.91
CA MET A 113 5.62 8.86 7.04
C MET A 113 4.22 9.02 6.45
N LEU A 114 3.29 9.63 7.20
CA LEU A 114 1.99 10.00 6.65
C LEU A 114 2.11 11.10 5.59
N ARG A 115 2.99 12.09 5.79
CA ARG A 115 3.25 13.13 4.76
C ARG A 115 3.89 12.53 3.51
N LEU A 116 4.77 11.53 3.65
CA LEU A 116 5.34 10.79 2.54
C LEU A 116 4.30 9.95 1.80
N VAL A 117 3.41 9.28 2.54
CA VAL A 117 2.25 8.59 1.95
C VAL A 117 1.38 9.60 1.24
N GLN A 118 0.97 10.70 1.87
CA GLN A 118 0.19 11.78 1.24
C GLN A 118 0.86 12.32 -0.03
N ALA A 119 2.16 12.60 -0.01
CA ALA A 119 2.90 13.01 -1.19
C ALA A 119 2.87 11.93 -2.29
N ALA A 120 3.07 10.65 -1.94
CA ALA A 120 2.92 9.53 -2.87
C ALA A 120 1.47 9.33 -3.36
N LEU A 121 0.48 9.78 -2.58
CA LEU A 121 -0.92 9.82 -2.95
C LEU A 121 -1.22 10.96 -3.93
N SER A 122 -0.53 12.11 -3.80
CA SER A 122 -0.66 13.30 -4.67
C SER A 122 0.13 13.24 -5.98
N LEU A 123 0.99 12.23 -6.17
CA LEU A 123 1.64 11.95 -7.45
C LEU A 123 0.63 11.32 -8.43
N GLU A 124 -0.16 12.17 -9.08
CA GLU A 124 -0.89 11.87 -10.33
C GLU A 124 -0.51 12.88 -11.40
#